data_AF-A0A437AI03-F1
#
_entry.id   AF-A0A437AI03-F1
#
_cell.length_a   1.000
_cell.length_b   1.000
_cell.length_c   1.000
_cell.angle_alpha   90.00
_cell.angle_beta   90.00
_cell.angle_gamma   90.00
#
_symmetry.space_group_name_H-M   'P 1'
#
loop_
_entity.id
_entity.type
_entity.pdbx_description
1 polymer ?
#
loop_
_entity_poly.entity_id
_entity_poly.type
_entity_poly.pdbx_seq_one_letter_code
_entity_poly.pdbx_strand_id
1 'polypeptide(L)'
;MHKKQKATRLLNLDEVSELRKLGLIFKTIPSIDQNIPNVLYKDTESDFCRKLKIHNNDFTKYKEKYFEKGEKGLRSILVRHGFRKEKSDLVVNYLVKKNKIE
;
A
#
# COMPACT_ATOMS: atom_id res chain seq x y z
N MET A 1 28.11 37.48 3.30
CA MET A 1 27.11 36.60 3.96
C MET A 1 27.41 35.15 3.59
N HIS A 2 27.78 34.31 4.56
CA HIS A 2 28.00 32.89 4.29
C HIS A 2 26.66 32.17 4.13
N LYS A 3 26.43 31.54 2.96
CA LYS A 3 25.25 30.70 2.73
C LYS A 3 25.40 29.42 3.57
N LYS A 4 24.54 29.23 4.57
CA LYS A 4 24.48 27.97 5.33
C LYS A 4 24.04 26.85 4.38
N GLN A 5 24.87 25.82 4.23
CA GLN A 5 24.51 24.63 3.45
C GLN A 5 23.50 23.79 4.25
N LYS A 6 22.47 23.28 3.56
CA LYS A 6 21.51 22.34 4.17
C LYS A 6 22.17 20.97 4.27
N ALA A 7 21.98 20.27 5.39
CA ALA A 7 22.38 18.88 5.51
C ALA A 7 21.57 18.04 4.49
N THR A 8 22.21 17.62 3.41
CA THR A 8 21.57 16.88 2.30
C THR A 8 21.65 15.37 2.47
N ARG A 9 22.33 14.87 3.51
CA ARG A 9 22.49 13.43 3.74
C ARG A 9 21.27 12.88 4.47
N LEU A 10 20.54 11.99 3.80
CA LEU A 10 19.55 11.12 4.42
C LEU A 10 20.30 10.13 5.32
N LEU A 11 19.90 10.04 6.60
CA LEU A 11 20.51 9.13 7.57
C LEU A 11 19.86 7.75 7.50
N ASN A 12 20.68 6.70 7.55
CA ASN A 12 20.18 5.32 7.67
C ASN A 12 19.65 5.04 9.08
N LEU A 13 18.81 4.00 9.25
CA LEU A 13 18.19 3.67 10.55
C LEU A 13 19.24 3.38 11.65
N ASP A 14 20.34 2.72 11.30
CA ASP A 14 21.43 2.42 12.24
C ASP A 14 22.15 3.70 12.68
N GLU A 15 22.45 4.60 11.73
CA GLU A 15 23.05 5.91 12.03
C GLU A 15 22.11 6.75 12.90
N VAL A 16 20.80 6.70 12.66
CA VAL A 16 19.79 7.39 13.50
C VAL A 16 19.80 6.84 14.93
N SER A 17 19.95 5.52 15.10
CA SER A 17 20.01 4.88 16.42
C SER A 17 21.25 5.32 17.20
N GLU A 18 22.41 5.32 16.56
CA GLU A 18 23.66 5.77 17.17
C GLU A 18 23.62 7.25 17.53
N LEU A 19 23.13 8.10 16.63
CA LEU A 19 23.01 9.54 16.88
C LEU A 19 22.01 9.87 18.01
N ARG A 20 20.97 9.03 18.22
CA ARG A 20 20.08 9.15 19.39
C ARG A 20 20.77 8.75 20.68
N LYS A 21 21.54 7.67 20.69
CA LYS A 21 22.34 7.25 21.87
C LYS A 21 23.31 8.34 22.29
N LEU A 22 23.91 9.02 21.30
CA LEU A 22 24.81 10.14 21.52
C LEU A 22 24.09 11.48 21.81
N GLY A 23 22.75 11.51 21.79
CA GLY A 23 21.96 12.71 22.09
C GLY A 23 22.02 13.81 21.02
N LEU A 24 22.49 13.49 19.82
CA LEU A 24 22.67 14.46 18.72
C LEU A 24 21.39 14.70 17.93
N ILE A 25 20.44 13.77 18.00
CA ILE A 25 19.12 13.89 17.38
C ILE A 25 18.04 13.39 18.34
N PHE A 26 16.91 14.08 18.36
CA PHE A 26 15.77 13.75 19.23
C PHE A 26 14.54 13.30 18.44
N LYS A 27 14.38 13.81 17.21
CA LYS A 27 13.26 13.51 16.31
C LYS A 27 13.76 13.50 14.87
N THR A 28 13.31 12.52 14.10
CA THR A 28 13.52 12.46 12.66
C THR A 28 12.17 12.64 11.97
N ILE A 29 12.11 13.47 10.93
CA ILE A 29 10.93 13.51 10.05
C ILE A 29 10.87 12.13 9.37
N PRO A 30 9.70 11.47 9.28
CA PRO A 30 9.54 10.27 8.49
C PRO A 30 9.65 10.63 7.00
N SER A 31 10.88 10.83 6.54
CA SER A 31 11.18 11.00 5.12
C SER A 31 11.13 9.63 4.47
N ILE A 32 9.96 9.35 3.89
CA ILE A 32 9.70 8.70 2.60
C ILE A 32 10.86 7.82 2.05
N ASP A 33 10.47 6.61 1.66
CA ASP A 33 11.24 5.57 0.97
C ASP A 33 12.03 4.59 1.83
N GLN A 34 11.27 3.66 2.43
CA GLN A 34 11.53 2.27 2.05
C GLN A 34 11.23 2.12 0.56
N ASN A 35 12.18 2.56 -0.30
CA ASN A 35 12.30 2.05 -1.66
C ASN A 35 12.69 0.59 -1.51
N ILE A 36 11.69 -0.26 -1.27
CA ILE A 36 11.78 -1.68 -1.58
C ILE A 36 12.14 -1.71 -3.06
N PRO A 37 13.28 -2.31 -3.42
CA PRO A 37 13.79 -2.23 -4.76
C PRO A 37 12.72 -2.79 -5.69
N ASN A 38 12.49 -2.01 -6.74
CA ASN A 38 11.63 -2.25 -7.87
C ASN A 38 12.08 -3.52 -8.62
N VAL A 39 11.88 -4.67 -7.99
CA VAL A 39 12.38 -5.97 -8.43
C VAL A 39 11.19 -6.89 -8.63
N LEU A 40 10.98 -7.17 -9.91
CA LEU A 40 10.18 -8.25 -10.47
C LEU A 40 8.66 -8.16 -10.25
N TYR A 41 7.98 -7.92 -11.38
CA TYR A 41 6.60 -8.32 -11.63
C TYR A 41 6.22 -9.64 -10.92
N LYS A 42 5.49 -9.52 -9.81
CA LYS A 42 4.46 -10.48 -9.40
C LYS A 42 3.28 -9.63 -8.96
N ASP A 43 2.09 -9.93 -9.45
CA ASP A 43 0.83 -9.28 -9.10
C ASP A 43 0.55 -9.32 -7.59
N THR A 44 1.23 -8.49 -6.80
CA THR A 44 0.98 -8.42 -5.37
C THR A 44 -0.36 -7.74 -5.16
N GLU A 45 -1.21 -8.37 -4.35
CA GLU A 45 -2.52 -7.87 -3.96
C GLU A 45 -2.43 -6.42 -3.41
N SER A 46 -1.30 -6.10 -2.78
CA SER A 46 -0.92 -4.76 -2.31
C SER A 46 -0.82 -3.72 -3.43
N ASP A 47 -0.19 -4.03 -4.56
CA ASP A 47 -0.07 -3.09 -5.69
C ASP A 47 -1.43 -2.81 -6.34
N PHE A 48 -2.28 -3.84 -6.42
CA PHE A 48 -3.65 -3.68 -6.90
C PHE A 48 -4.46 -2.77 -5.98
N CYS A 49 -4.39 -2.99 -4.67
CA CYS A 49 -5.03 -2.14 -3.67
C CYS A 49 -4.52 -0.70 -3.74
N ARG A 50 -3.21 -0.49 -3.90
CA ARG A 50 -2.59 0.83 -4.05
C ARG A 50 -3.11 1.57 -5.28
N LYS A 51 -3.19 0.89 -6.43
CA LYS A 51 -3.72 1.48 -7.68
C LYS A 51 -5.16 1.93 -7.56
N LEU A 52 -6.00 1.14 -6.87
CA LEU A 52 -7.41 1.46 -6.69
C LEU A 52 -7.71 2.39 -5.50
N LYS A 53 -6.68 2.72 -4.70
CA LYS A 53 -6.78 3.45 -3.42
C LYS A 53 -7.69 2.73 -2.42
N ILE A 54 -7.58 1.41 -2.37
CA ILE A 54 -8.28 0.55 -1.40
C ILE A 54 -7.31 0.25 -0.27
N HIS A 55 -7.78 0.32 0.97
CA HIS A 55 -6.99 -0.12 2.11
C HIS A 55 -6.91 -1.65 2.12
N ASN A 56 -5.73 -2.23 2.40
CA ASN A 56 -5.53 -3.69 2.38
C ASN A 56 -6.54 -4.42 3.29
N ASN A 57 -6.84 -3.86 4.47
CA ASN A 57 -7.82 -4.45 5.38
C ASN A 57 -9.25 -4.51 4.81
N ASP A 58 -9.66 -3.51 4.03
CA ASP A 58 -10.97 -3.51 3.37
C ASP A 58 -10.98 -4.50 2.21
N PHE A 59 -9.86 -4.61 1.49
CA PHE A 59 -9.70 -5.60 0.44
C PHE A 59 -9.82 -7.03 0.96
N THR A 60 -9.24 -7.34 2.12
CA THR A 60 -9.41 -8.65 2.78
C THR A 60 -10.89 -8.97 3.03
N LYS A 61 -11.66 -8.00 3.54
CA LYS A 61 -13.11 -8.17 3.74
C LYS A 61 -13.86 -8.40 2.43
N TYR A 62 -13.49 -7.71 1.35
CA TYR A 62 -14.09 -7.93 0.03
C TYR A 62 -13.78 -9.33 -0.50
N LYS A 63 -12.56 -9.82 -0.27
CA LYS A 63 -12.15 -11.18 -0.63
C LYS A 63 -12.97 -12.22 0.14
N GLU A 64 -13.12 -12.07 1.45
CA GLU A 64 -13.99 -12.95 2.26
C GLU A 64 -15.45 -12.95 1.74
N LYS A 65 -15.98 -11.76 1.45
CA LYS A 65 -17.35 -11.63 0.93
C LYS A 65 -17.54 -12.21 -0.46
N TYR A 66 -16.49 -12.20 -1.28
CA TYR A 66 -16.48 -12.90 -2.56
C TYR A 66 -16.62 -14.42 -2.35
N PHE A 67 -15.88 -15.01 -1.41
CA PHE A 67 -16.00 -16.44 -1.12
C PHE A 67 -17.35 -16.82 -0.51
N GLU A 68 -17.94 -15.95 0.31
CA GLU A 68 -19.24 -16.20 0.95
C GLU A 68 -20.43 -16.04 -0.02
N LYS A 69 -20.42 -15.00 -0.87
CA LYS A 69 -21.60 -14.57 -1.65
C LYS A 69 -21.40 -14.54 -3.17
N GLY A 70 -20.21 -14.88 -3.64
CA GLY A 70 -19.84 -14.85 -5.05
C GLY A 70 -19.76 -13.43 -5.64
N GLU A 71 -19.61 -13.37 -6.96
CA GLU A 71 -19.41 -12.13 -7.73
C GLU A 71 -20.54 -11.11 -7.53
N LYS A 72 -21.80 -11.55 -7.63
CA LYS A 72 -22.97 -10.67 -7.49
C LYS A 72 -23.06 -10.06 -6.10
N GLY A 73 -22.76 -10.85 -5.07
CA GLY A 73 -22.75 -10.40 -3.68
C GLY A 73 -21.65 -9.38 -3.39
N LEU A 74 -20.43 -9.65 -3.88
CA LEU A 74 -19.33 -8.69 -3.77
C LEU A 74 -19.66 -7.37 -4.48
N ARG A 75 -20.20 -7.43 -5.70
CA ARG A 75 -20.53 -6.22 -6.48
C ARG A 75 -21.57 -5.35 -5.77
N SER A 76 -22.56 -5.96 -5.13
CA SER A 76 -23.54 -5.25 -4.28
C SER A 76 -22.89 -4.55 -3.07
N ILE A 77 -21.91 -5.19 -2.43
CA ILE A 77 -21.18 -4.60 -1.29
C ILE A 77 -20.32 -3.42 -1.74
N LEU A 78 -19.58 -3.58 -2.85
CA LEU A 78 -18.74 -2.51 -3.39
C LEU A 78 -19.57 -1.27 -3.76
N VAL A 79 -20.74 -1.45 -4.37
CA VAL A 79 -21.67 -0.34 -4.67
C VAL A 79 -22.15 0.34 -3.39
N ARG A 80 -22.51 -0.42 -2.35
CA ARG A 80 -22.90 0.15 -1.04
C ARG A 80 -21.76 0.94 -0.37
N HIS A 81 -20.52 0.56 -0.63
CA HIS A 81 -19.33 1.26 -0.14
C HIS A 81 -18.92 2.45 -1.03
N GLY A 82 -19.75 2.82 -2.02
CA GLY A 82 -19.54 3.99 -2.87
C GLY A 82 -18.58 3.77 -4.03
N PHE A 83 -18.28 2.52 -4.40
CA PHE A 83 -17.45 2.26 -5.58
C PHE A 83 -18.19 2.60 -6.86
N ARG A 84 -17.51 3.29 -7.78
CA ARG A 84 -17.96 3.42 -9.16
C ARG A 84 -17.94 2.07 -9.87
N LYS A 85 -18.82 1.92 -10.86
CA LYS A 85 -18.98 0.68 -11.64
C LYS A 85 -17.64 0.18 -12.20
N GLU A 86 -16.80 1.06 -12.76
CA GLU A 86 -15.52 0.64 -13.34
C GLU A 86 -14.59 0.04 -12.27
N LYS A 87 -14.51 0.69 -11.10
CA LYS A 87 -13.69 0.20 -9.98
C LYS A 87 -14.22 -1.11 -9.42
N SER A 88 -15.54 -1.25 -9.27
CA SER A 88 -16.12 -2.50 -8.79
C SER A 88 -15.82 -3.66 -9.73
N ASP A 89 -15.85 -3.41 -11.05
CA ASP A 89 -15.58 -4.44 -12.06
C ASP A 89 -14.12 -4.87 -12.03
N LEU A 90 -13.19 -3.93 -11.82
CA LEU A 90 -11.78 -4.25 -11.64
C LEU A 90 -11.55 -5.16 -10.43
N VAL A 91 -12.18 -4.87 -9.28
CA VAL A 91 -12.03 -5.68 -8.06
C VAL A 91 -12.58 -7.09 -8.27
N VAL A 92 -13.77 -7.22 -8.85
CA VAL A 92 -14.39 -8.51 -9.14
C VAL A 92 -13.53 -9.30 -10.14
N ASN A 93 -13.12 -8.69 -11.25
CA ASN A 93 -12.28 -9.34 -12.26
C ASN A 93 -10.93 -9.79 -11.71
N TYR A 94 -10.33 -9.00 -10.82
CA TYR A 94 -9.08 -9.37 -10.16
C TYR A 94 -9.24 -10.65 -9.33
N LEU A 95 -10.30 -10.74 -8.52
CA LEU A 95 -10.59 -11.92 -7.70
C LEU A 95 -10.94 -13.15 -8.55
N VAL A 96 -11.74 -12.97 -9.61
CA VAL A 96 -12.08 -14.04 -10.56
C VAL A 96 -10.85 -14.56 -11.28
N LYS A 97 -9.96 -13.68 -11.74
CA LYS A 97 -8.72 -14.06 -12.41
C LYS A 97 -7.80 -14.83 -11.46
N LYS A 98 -7.70 -14.40 -10.20
CA LYS A 98 -6.89 -15.06 -9.18
C LYS A 98 -7.38 -16.48 -8.87
N ASN A 99 -8.69 -16.68 -8.80
CA ASN A 99 -9.29 -17.99 -8.52
C ASN A 99 -9.32 -18.96 -9.72
N LYS A 100 -9.10 -18.49 -10.95
CA LYS A 100 -8.97 -19.37 -12.13
C LYS A 100 -7.55 -19.90 -12.35
N ILE A 101 -6.59 -19.37 -11.62
CA ILE A 101 -5.16 -19.72 -11.74
C ILE A 101 -4.76 -20.77 -10.68
N GLU A 102 -5.63 -21.05 -9.71
CA GLU A 102 -5.56 -22.23 -8.82
C GLU A 102 -6.38 -23.40 -9.40
#